data_AF-A0A1F6CIX5-F1
#
_entry.id   AF-A0A1F6CIX5-F1
#
_cell.length_a   1.000
_cell.length_b   1.000
_cell.length_c   1.000
_cell.angle_alpha   90.00
_cell.angle_beta   90.00
_cell.angle_gamma   90.00
#
_symmetry.space_group_name_H-M   'P 1'
#
loop_
_entity.id
_entity.type
_entity.pdbx_description
1 polymer ?
#
loop_
_entity_poly.entity_id
_entity_poly.type
_entity_poly.pdbx_seq_one_letter_code
_entity_poly.pdbx_strand_id
1 'polypeptide(L)' 'MARKTSMKEKGDAELSKLLAETREQLRTERFAAAGARPKDSNAPRKLRTTVAQILTEQHVRTKTPVTTK' A
#
# COMPACT_ATOMS: atom_id res chain seq x y z
N MET A 1 -1.87 18.07 -4.88
CA MET A 1 -2.52 16.80 -4.50
C MET A 1 -2.61 15.94 -5.75
N ALA A 2 -1.64 15.04 -5.96
CA ALA A 2 -1.68 14.13 -7.11
C ALA A 2 -2.89 13.20 -6.99
N ARG A 3 -3.55 12.93 -8.13
CA ARG A 3 -4.72 12.06 -8.24
C ARG A 3 -4.47 10.76 -7.46
N LYS A 4 -5.42 10.35 -6.61
CA LYS A 4 -5.37 9.05 -5.92
C LYS A 4 -5.25 7.99 -7.01
N THR A 5 -4.05 7.42 -7.19
CA THR A 5 -3.85 6.26 -8.06
C THR A 5 -4.76 5.16 -7.54
N SER A 6 -5.75 4.80 -8.34
CA SER A 6 -6.72 3.77 -7.97
C SER A 6 -5.98 2.44 -7.98
N MET A 7 -6.05 1.66 -6.89
CA MET A 7 -5.44 0.32 -6.86
C MET A 7 -6.06 -0.62 -7.91
N LYS A 8 -7.23 -0.25 -8.45
CA LYS A 8 -7.92 -0.94 -9.55
C LYS A 8 -7.18 -0.89 -10.88
N GLU A 9 -6.35 0.14 -11.10
CA GLU A 9 -5.61 0.33 -12.36
C GLU A 9 -4.33 -0.51 -12.42
N LYS A 10 -3.92 -1.13 -11.30
CA LYS A 10 -2.69 -1.93 -11.20
C LYS A 10 -2.96 -3.41 -11.45
N GLY A 11 -2.03 -4.07 -12.12
CA GLY A 11 -2.04 -5.53 -12.28
C GLY A 11 -1.77 -6.27 -10.96
N ASP A 12 -2.12 -7.56 -10.88
CA ASP A 12 -1.93 -8.34 -9.64
C ASP A 12 -0.46 -8.47 -9.22
N ALA A 13 0.45 -8.62 -10.19
CA ALA A 13 1.89 -8.65 -9.96
C ALA A 13 2.41 -7.30 -9.45
N GLU A 14 1.90 -6.20 -10.00
CA GLU A 14 2.26 -4.84 -9.58
C GLU A 14 1.74 -4.53 -8.18
N LEU A 15 0.52 -4.95 -7.85
CA LEU A 15 -0.03 -4.83 -6.49
C LEU A 15 0.80 -5.60 -5.47
N SER A 16 1.26 -6.80 -5.84
CA SER A 16 2.10 -7.64 -4.96
C SER A 16 3.48 -7.01 -4.72
N LYS A 17 4.12 -6.50 -5.78
CA LYS A 17 5.38 -5.76 -5.68
C LYS A 17 5.22 -4.49 -4.83
N LEU A 18 4.20 -3.70 -5.12
CA LEU A 18 3.89 -2.48 -4.38
C LEU A 18 3.64 -2.77 -2.89
N LEU A 19 2.94 -3.86 -2.57
CA LEU A 19 2.70 -4.27 -1.19
C LEU A 19 4.01 -4.56 -0.44
N ALA A 20 4.95 -5.24 -1.09
CA ALA A 20 6.25 -5.57 -0.50
C ALA A 20 7.07 -4.29 -0.24
N GLU A 21 7.19 -3.42 -1.25
CA GLU A 21 7.91 -2.15 -1.17
C GLU A 21 7.31 -1.23 -0.09
N THR A 22 5.98 -1.10 -0.05
CA THR A 22 5.29 -0.23 0.94
C THR A 22 5.49 -0.75 2.36
N ARG A 23 5.54 -2.08 2.56
CA ARG A 23 5.81 -2.69 3.87
C ARG A 23 7.26 -2.50 4.31
N GLU A 24 8.21 -2.55 3.38
CA GLU A 24 9.61 -2.26 3.65
C GLU A 24 9.82 -0.80 4.04
N GLN A 25 9.24 0.14 3.28
CA GLN A 25 9.24 1.56 3.62
C GLN A 25 8.64 1.81 4.99
N LEU A 26 7.52 1.16 5.33
CA LEU A 26 6.91 1.29 6.67
C LEU A 26 7.84 0.77 7.79
N ARG A 27 8.64 -0.27 7.53
CA ARG A 27 9.65 -0.74 8.48
C ARG A 27 10.76 0.30 8.64
N THR A 28 11.30 0.80 7.55
CA THR A 28 12.34 1.85 7.58
C THR A 28 11.87 3.08 8.34
N GLU A 29 10.64 3.56 8.08
CA GLU A 29 10.05 4.70 8.80
C GLU A 29 9.89 4.44 10.30
N ARG A 30 9.51 3.22 10.71
CA ARG A 30 9.41 2.83 12.12
C ARG A 30 10.77 2.84 12.82
N PHE A 31 11.81 2.36 12.14
CA PHE A 31 13.17 2.36 12.69
C PHE A 31 13.82 3.74 12.64
N ALA A 32 13.57 4.54 11.60
CA ALA A 32 14.09 5.91 11.49
C ALA A 32 13.46 6.86 12.53
N ALA A 33 12.19 6.65 12.88
CA ALA A 33 11.55 7.36 13.99
C ALA A 33 12.09 6.95 15.36
N ALA A 34 12.72 5.77 15.49
CA ALA A 34 13.38 5.33 16.71
C ALA A 34 14.76 5.98 16.83
N GLY A 35 14.79 7.26 17.22
CA GLY A 35 16.02 7.98 17.51
C GLY A 35 16.03 9.45 17.08
N ALA A 36 15.08 9.86 16.24
CA ALA A 36 14.96 11.26 15.82
C ALA A 36 13.51 11.62 15.50
N ARG A 37 13.20 12.92 15.49
CA ARG A 37 11.89 13.42 15.03
C ARG A 37 11.78 13.21 13.51
N PRO A 38 10.82 12.42 13.01
CA PRO A 38 10.65 12.23 11.58
C PRO A 38 10.24 13.54 10.89
N LYS A 39 10.75 13.75 9.68
CA LYS A 39 10.47 14.95 8.86
C LYS A 39 8.99 15.04 8.46
N ASP A 40 8.36 13.90 8.13
CA ASP A 40 6.91 13.78 7.91
C ASP A 40 6.31 12.80 8.93
N SER A 41 5.74 13.34 10.01
CA SER A 41 5.07 12.54 11.04
C SER A 41 3.85 11.76 10.51
N ASN A 42 3.30 12.14 9.36
CA ASN A 42 2.17 11.47 8.74
C ASN A 42 2.58 10.34 7.80
N ALA A 43 3.87 10.16 7.49
CA ALA A 43 4.34 9.13 6.57
C ALA A 43 3.92 7.72 7.00
N PRO A 44 4.08 7.28 8.27
CA PRO A 44 3.63 5.96 8.70
C PRO A 44 2.12 5.74 8.52
N ARG A 45 1.31 6.79 8.75
CA ARG A 45 -0.14 6.73 8.57
C ARG A 45 -0.50 6.56 7.09
N LYS A 46 0.14 7.33 6.20
CA LYS A 46 -0.09 7.24 4.74
C LYS A 46 0.25 5.83 4.23
N LEU A 47 1.42 5.30 4.60
CA LEU A 47 1.88 3.97 4.21
C LEU A 47 0.93 2.86 4.69
N ARG A 48 0.44 2.94 5.94
CA ARG A 48 -0.56 1.98 6.46
C ARG A 48 -1.87 2.00 5.66
N THR A 49 -2.35 3.19 5.28
CA THR A 49 -3.55 3.32 4.45
C THR A 49 -3.34 2.72 3.06
N THR A 50 -2.18 2.94 2.45
CA THR A 50 -1.83 2.34 1.16
C THR A 50 -1.81 0.81 1.23
N VAL A 51 -1.19 0.23 2.26
CA VAL A 51 -1.20 -1.22 2.49
C VAL A 51 -2.63 -1.76 2.61
N ALA A 52 -3.49 -1.09 3.40
CA ALA A 52 -4.88 -1.51 3.55
C ALA A 52 -5.65 -1.47 2.21
N GLN A 53 -5.46 -0.43 1.39
CA GLN A 53 -6.10 -0.32 0.08
C GLN A 53 -5.68 -1.43 -0.88
N ILE A 54 -4.39 -1.80 -0.89
CA ILE A 54 -3.88 -2.90 -1.71
C ILE A 54 -4.48 -4.22 -1.28
N LEU A 55 -4.51 -4.50 0.04
CA LEU A 55 -5.07 -5.74 0.57
C LEU A 55 -6.58 -5.84 0.32
N THR A 56 -7.31 -4.73 0.40
CA THR A 56 -8.73 -4.68 0.05
C THR A 56 -8.94 -5.02 -1.42
N GLU A 57 -8.16 -4.44 -2.32
CA GLU A 57 -8.26 -4.71 -3.75
C GLU A 57 -7.94 -6.18 -4.06
N GLN A 58 -6.85 -6.71 -3.51
CA GLN A 58 -6.50 -8.13 -3.64
C GLN A 58 -7.62 -9.03 -3.10
N HIS A 59 -8.19 -8.72 -1.94
CA HIS A 59 -9.31 -9.48 -1.39
C HIS A 59 -10.54 -9.44 -2.31
N VAL A 60 -10.90 -8.26 -2.83
CA VAL A 60 -11.99 -8.11 -3.79
C VAL A 60 -11.76 -8.98 -5.03
N ARG A 61 -10.54 -9.01 -5.58
CA ARG A 61 -10.18 -9.87 -6.72
C ARG A 61 -10.26 -11.36 -6.40
N THR A 62 -9.88 -11.78 -5.18
CA THR A 62 -10.01 -13.19 -4.77
C THR A 62 -11.46 -13.61 -4.53
N LYS A 63 -12.31 -12.71 -4.01
CA LYS A 63 -13.70 -12.98 -3.65
C LYS A 63 -14.64 -12.89 -4.84
N THR A 64 -14.29 -12.09 -5.83
CA THR A 64 -15.03 -11.98 -7.09
C THR A 64 -14.38 -12.96 -8.04
N PRO A 65 -14.85 -14.23 -8.15
CA PRO A 65 -14.39 -15.07 -9.23
C PRO A 65 -14.70 -14.32 -10.53
N VAL A 66 -13.69 -14.12 -11.35
CA VAL A 66 -13.83 -13.49 -12.67
C VAL A 66 -14.84 -14.32 -13.45
N THR A 67 -16.11 -13.89 -13.46
CA THR A 67 -17.12 -14.41 -14.37
C THR A 67 -16.83 -13.78 -15.73
N THR A 68 -15.87 -14.38 -16.44
CA THR A 68 -15.62 -14.11 -17.86
C THR A 68 -16.91 -14.38 -18.64
N LYS A 69 -17.43 -13.36 -19.31
CA LYS A 69 -18.35 -13.49 -20.44
C LYS A 69 -17.73 -12.80 -21.64
#